data_AF-A0A7V7E8V3-F1
#
_entry.id   AF-A0A7V7E8V3-F1
#
_cell.length_a   1.000
_cell.length_b   1.000
_cell.length_c   1.000
_cell.angle_alpha   90.00
_cell.angle_beta   90.00
_cell.angle_gamma   90.00
#
_symmetry.space_group_name_H-M   'P 1'
#
loop_
_entity.id
_entity.type
_entity.pdbx_description
1 polymer ?
#
loop_
_entity_poly.entity_id
_entity_poly.type
_entity_poly.pdbx_seq_one_letter_code
_entity_poly.pdbx_strand_id
1 'polypeptide(L)'
;MSEFDTGRRLAAEALGTALLLAVVIGSGIMGERLAGGNVAIALLANTLATGAALVVLITIFSPISGAHFNPAVTLAMLLRREIGWAMSLGYGA
;
A
#
# COMPACT_ATOMS: atom_id res chain seq x y z
N MET A 1 -16.64 4.39 -16.31
CA MET A 1 -15.74 3.45 -15.60
C MET A 1 -15.90 3.65 -14.09
N SER A 2 -16.76 2.86 -13.47
CA SER A 2 -16.71 2.49 -12.05
C SER A 2 -17.45 1.17 -11.94
N GLU A 3 -16.82 0.10 -12.43
CA GLU A 3 -17.43 -1.25 -12.41
C GLU A 3 -17.57 -1.83 -10.99
N PHE A 4 -16.93 -1.20 -10.00
CA PHE A 4 -16.93 -1.67 -8.60
C PHE A 4 -17.67 -0.70 -7.68
N ASP A 5 -18.45 -1.27 -6.75
CA ASP A 5 -19.14 -0.52 -5.72
C ASP A 5 -18.18 0.08 -4.68
N THR A 6 -18.64 1.10 -3.96
CA THR A 6 -17.89 1.78 -2.91
C THR A 6 -17.33 0.83 -1.84
N GLY A 7 -18.10 -0.16 -1.42
CA GLY A 7 -17.68 -1.14 -0.41
C GLY A 7 -16.49 -1.98 -0.90
N ARG A 8 -16.53 -2.46 -2.15
CA ARG A 8 -15.39 -3.18 -2.76
C ARG A 8 -14.14 -2.31 -2.86
N ARG A 9 -14.30 -1.03 -3.20
CA ARG A 9 -13.20 -0.06 -3.27
C ARG A 9 -12.55 0.16 -1.91
N LEU A 10 -13.35 0.33 -0.85
CA LEU A 10 -12.86 0.47 0.52
C LEU A 10 -12.19 -0.82 1.02
N ALA A 11 -12.78 -1.98 0.74
CA ALA A 11 -12.20 -3.27 1.09
C ALA A 11 -10.84 -3.49 0.39
N ALA A 12 -10.71 -3.11 -0.87
CA ALA A 12 -9.45 -3.18 -1.61
C ALA A 12 -8.35 -2.32 -0.98
N GLU A 13 -8.66 -1.08 -0.56
CA GLU A 13 -7.71 -0.21 0.14
C GLU A 13 -7.32 -0.76 1.51
N ALA A 14 -8.29 -1.23 2.29
CA ALA A 14 -8.05 -1.81 3.61
C ALA A 14 -7.18 -3.07 3.52
N LEU A 15 -7.51 -3.98 2.58
CA LEU A 15 -6.74 -5.20 2.35
C LEU A 15 -5.35 -4.89 1.82
N GLY A 16 -5.22 -4.01 0.83
CA GLY A 16 -3.91 -3.65 0.28
C GLY A 16 -3.01 -2.97 1.32
N THR A 17 -3.55 -2.09 2.16
CA THR A 17 -2.81 -1.47 3.26
C THR A 17 -2.40 -2.51 4.31
N ALA A 18 -3.30 -3.42 4.70
CA ALA A 18 -2.99 -4.48 5.67
C ALA A 18 -1.92 -5.45 5.15
N LEU A 19 -2.00 -5.85 3.88
CA LEU A 19 -1.00 -6.71 3.23
C LEU A 19 0.34 -5.98 3.10
N LEU A 20 0.35 -4.71 2.71
CA LEU A 20 1.56 -3.90 2.64
C LEU A 20 2.23 -3.82 4.02
N LEU A 21 1.45 -3.54 5.07
CA LEU A 21 1.94 -3.49 6.44
C LEU A 21 2.54 -4.83 6.87
N ALA A 22 1.85 -5.94 6.57
CA ALA A 22 2.34 -7.29 6.88
C ALA A 22 3.69 -7.58 6.20
N VAL A 23 3.86 -7.19 4.93
CA VAL A 23 5.14 -7.35 4.23
C VAL A 23 6.23 -6.46 4.82
N VAL A 24 5.95 -5.18 5.04
CA VAL A 24 6.95 -4.21 5.57
C VAL A 24 7.44 -4.66 6.95
N ILE A 25 6.53 -4.96 7.87
CA ILE A 25 6.90 -5.37 9.23
C ILE A 25 7.53 -6.76 9.21
N GLY A 26 6.94 -7.72 8.49
CA GLY A 26 7.42 -9.10 8.44
C GLY A 26 8.81 -9.22 7.82
N SER A 27 9.05 -8.52 6.71
CA SER A 27 10.35 -8.53 6.03
C SER A 27 11.41 -7.74 6.79
N GLY A 28 11.06 -6.67 7.51
CA GLY A 28 11.97 -5.98 8.42
C GLY A 28 12.48 -6.90 9.53
N ILE A 29 11.57 -7.54 10.27
CA ILE A 29 11.91 -8.47 11.36
C ILE A 29 12.76 -9.65 10.84
N MET A 30 12.37 -10.23 9.70
CA MET A 30 13.13 -11.33 9.10
C MET A 30 14.50 -10.88 8.59
N GLY A 31 14.57 -9.70 7.97
CA GLY A 31 15.81 -9.10 7.47
C GLY A 31 16.82 -8.88 8.58
N GLU A 32 16.39 -8.33 9.73
CA GLU A 32 17.25 -8.17 10.91
C GLU A 32 17.77 -9.50 11.45
N ARG A 33 16.92 -10.53 11.52
CA ARG A 33 17.30 -11.88 11.99
C ARG A 33 18.31 -12.56 11.08
N LEU A 34 18.17 -12.39 9.76
CA LEU A 34 19.02 -13.04 8.77
C LEU A 34 20.32 -12.27 8.50
N ALA A 35 20.34 -10.96 8.72
CA ALA A 35 21.49 -10.13 8.38
C ALA A 35 22.69 -10.26 9.33
N GLY A 36 22.56 -11.01 10.44
CA GLY A 36 23.69 -11.31 11.33
C GLY A 36 24.37 -10.06 11.92
N GLY A 37 23.61 -8.99 12.17
CA GLY A 37 24.12 -7.71 12.65
C GLY A 37 24.51 -6.71 11.55
N ASN A 38 24.45 -7.09 10.27
CA ASN A 38 24.70 -6.16 9.16
C ASN A 38 23.43 -5.35 8.81
N VAL A 39 23.34 -4.14 9.37
CA VAL A 39 22.19 -3.24 9.18
C VAL A 39 21.95 -2.90 7.69
N ALA A 40 23.00 -2.74 6.88
CA ALA A 40 22.85 -2.39 5.48
C ALA A 40 22.11 -3.49 4.69
N ILE A 41 22.42 -4.75 4.98
CA ILE A 41 21.75 -5.91 4.35
C ILE A 41 20.29 -5.99 4.82
N ALA A 42 20.03 -5.80 6.12
CA ALA A 42 18.67 -5.84 6.66
C ALA A 42 17.77 -4.77 6.02
N LEU A 43 18.27 -3.53 5.90
CA LEU A 43 17.55 -2.44 5.26
C LEU A 43 17.31 -2.71 3.78
N LEU A 44 18.34 -3.18 3.05
CA LEU A 44 18.21 -3.51 1.63
C LEU A 44 17.15 -4.60 1.41
N ALA A 45 17.16 -5.66 2.22
CA ALA A 45 16.19 -6.75 2.14
C ALA A 45 14.76 -6.25 2.38
N ASN A 46 14.55 -5.45 3.43
CA ASN A 46 13.24 -4.88 3.76
C ASN A 46 12.74 -3.95 2.64
N THR A 47 13.58 -3.05 2.13
CA THR A 47 13.21 -2.11 1.06
C THR A 47 12.85 -2.85 -0.23
N LEU A 48 13.63 -3.87 -0.61
CA LEU A 48 13.34 -4.67 -1.81
C LEU A 48 12.03 -5.46 -1.66
N ALA A 49 11.80 -6.09 -0.51
CA ALA A 49 10.55 -6.82 -0.23
C ALA A 49 9.34 -5.89 -0.28
N THR A 50 9.44 -4.73 0.36
CA THR A 50 8.40 -3.69 0.37
C THR A 50 8.10 -3.19 -1.04
N GLY A 51 9.13 -2.84 -1.82
CA GLY A 51 8.98 -2.38 -3.20
C GLY A 51 8.35 -3.42 -4.12
N ALA A 52 8.81 -4.67 -4.03
CA ALA A 52 8.26 -5.77 -4.81
C ALA A 52 6.77 -6.02 -4.46
N ALA A 53 6.42 -6.02 -3.17
CA ALA A 53 5.03 -6.16 -2.75
C ALA A 53 4.15 -4.99 -3.23
N LEU A 54 4.64 -3.75 -3.17
CA LEU A 54 3.93 -2.59 -3.71
C LEU A 54 3.61 -2.76 -5.20
N VAL A 55 4.57 -3.21 -6.02
CA VAL A 55 4.32 -3.47 -7.46
C VAL A 55 3.21 -4.50 -7.64
N VAL A 56 3.24 -5.60 -6.90
CA VAL A 56 2.22 -6.66 -6.97
C VAL A 56 0.85 -6.12 -6.53
N LEU A 57 0.78 -5.47 -5.38
CA LEU A 57 -0.46 -4.93 -4.81
C LEU A 57 -1.07 -3.86 -5.73
N ILE A 58 -0.27 -2.95 -6.26
CA ILE A 58 -0.73 -1.95 -7.23
C ILE A 58 -1.30 -2.64 -8.46
N THR A 59 -0.59 -3.63 -9.01
CA THR A 59 -1.05 -4.35 -10.21
C THR A 59 -2.40 -5.04 -9.98
N ILE A 60 -2.63 -5.60 -8.79
CA ILE A 60 -3.86 -6.33 -8.46
C ILE A 60 -5.04 -5.38 -8.17
N PHE A 61 -4.81 -4.34 -7.37
CA PHE A 61 -5.89 -3.51 -6.82
C PHE A 61 -6.09 -2.18 -7.55
N SER A 62 -5.16 -1.74 -8.40
CA SER A 62 -5.29 -0.50 -9.18
C SER A 62 -6.60 -0.44 -9.99
N PRO A 63 -7.06 -1.52 -10.67
CA PRO A 63 -8.33 -1.50 -11.39
C PRO A 63 -9.57 -1.36 -10.49
N ILE A 64 -9.44 -1.64 -9.18
CA ILE A 64 -10.54 -1.65 -8.22
C ILE A 64 -10.63 -0.30 -7.51
N SER A 65 -9.59 0.08 -6.76
CA SER A 65 -9.60 1.28 -5.90
C SER A 65 -8.76 2.44 -6.41
N GLY A 66 -7.83 2.20 -7.34
CA GLY A 66 -6.72 3.11 -7.65
C GLY A 66 -5.44 2.81 -6.85
N ALA A 67 -5.49 1.86 -5.91
CA ALA A 67 -4.37 1.34 -5.12
C ALA A 67 -3.56 2.44 -4.41
N HIS A 68 -4.22 3.26 -3.59
CA HIS A 68 -3.54 4.34 -2.87
C HIS A 68 -2.71 3.79 -1.70
N PHE A 69 -3.33 2.95 -0.87
CA PHE A 69 -2.77 2.30 0.32
C PHE A 69 -2.07 3.24 1.31
N ASN A 70 -2.31 4.54 1.17
CA ASN A 70 -1.58 5.58 1.86
C ASN A 70 -2.39 6.89 1.86
N PRO A 71 -2.68 7.46 3.04
CA PRO A 71 -3.34 8.75 3.18
C PRO A 71 -2.70 9.88 2.38
N ALA A 72 -1.37 9.96 2.33
CA ALA A 72 -0.64 11.00 1.61
C ALA A 72 -0.85 10.89 0.09
N VAL A 73 -0.93 9.66 -0.44
CA VAL A 73 -1.24 9.41 -1.85
C VAL A 73 -2.70 9.78 -2.14
N THR A 74 -3.62 9.40 -1.26
CA THR A 74 -5.04 9.78 -1.36
C THR A 74 -5.21 11.30 -1.33
N LEU A 75 -4.49 12.00 -0.46
CA LEU A 75 -4.51 13.47 -0.38
C LEU A 75 -3.95 14.10 -1.65
N ALA A 76 -2.86 13.58 -2.20
CA ALA A 76 -2.30 14.05 -3.47
C ALA A 76 -3.30 13.86 -4.62
N MET A 77 -3.97 12.71 -4.70
CA MET A 77 -5.03 12.44 -5.69
C MET A 77 -6.22 13.40 -5.52
N LEU A 78 -6.60 13.70 -4.28
CA LEU A 78 -7.66 14.65 -3.99
C LEU A 78 -7.29 16.07 -4.42
N LEU A 79 -6.07 16.52 -4.13
CA LEU A 79 -5.57 17.84 -4.57
C LEU A 79 -5.54 17.95 -6.10
N ARG A 80 -5.28 16.83 -6.79
CA ARG A 80 -5.34 16.72 -8.25
C ARG A 80 -6.76 16.56 -8.81
N ARG A 81 -7.78 16.48 -7.94
CA ARG A 81 -9.20 16.26 -8.27
C ARG A 81 -9.47 14.93 -9.00
N GLU A 82 -8.64 13.92 -8.74
CA GLU A 82 -8.77 12.58 -9.31
C GLU A 82 -9.69 11.68 -8.46
N ILE A 83 -9.98 12.07 -7.21
CA ILE A 83 -10.92 11.40 -6.30
C ILE A 83 -11.84 12.44 -5.62
N GLY A 84 -13.09 12.07 -5.37
CA GLY A 84 -14.05 12.92 -4.66
C GLY A 84 -13.81 12.95 -3.15
N TRP A 85 -14.09 14.09 -2.51
CA TRP A 85 -13.87 14.34 -1.06
C TRP A 85 -14.48 13.28 -0.14
N ALA A 86 -15.72 12.83 -0.40
CA ALA A 86 -16.37 11.80 0.40
C ALA A 86 -15.65 10.43 0.30
N MET A 87 -15.06 10.12 -0.86
CA MET A 87 -14.33 8.88 -1.07
C MET A 87 -12.92 8.95 -0.50
N SER A 88 -12.25 10.11 -0.57
CA SER A 88 -10.91 10.28 0.01
C SER A 88 -10.92 10.09 1.52
N LEU A 89 -11.95 10.58 2.22
CA LEU A 89 -12.11 10.32 3.66
C LEU A 89 -12.24 8.81 3.96
N GLY A 90 -12.98 8.07 3.12
CA GLY A 90 -13.09 6.62 3.24
C GLY A 90 -11.77 5.88 3.02
N TYR A 91 -10.86 6.46 2.24
CA TYR A 91 -9.52 5.93 1.98
C TYR A 91 -8.51 6.37 3.07
N GLY A 92 -8.96 7.14 4.07
CA GLY A 92 -8.16 7.60 5.20
C GLY A 92 -7.41 8.91 4.98
N ALA A 93 -7.87 9.78 4.07
CA ALA A 93 -7.35 11.14 3.89
C ALA A 93 -7.64 12.07 5.08
#